data_AF-A0A965XU43-F1
#
_entry.id   AF-A0A965XU43-F1
#
_cell.length_a   1.000
_cell.length_b   1.000
_cell.length_c   1.000
_cell.angle_alpha   90.00
_cell.angle_beta   90.00
_cell.angle_gamma   90.00
#
_symmetry.space_group_name_H-M   'P 1'
#
loop_
_entity.id
_entity.type
_entity.pdbx_description
1 polymer ?
#
loop_
_entity_poly.entity_id
_entity_poly.type
_entity_poly.pdbx_seq_one_letter_code
_entity_poly.pdbx_strand_id
1 'polypeptide(L)'
;SIYLQDKYGVGPHTISFPRIKPAYDMKLDLPYEVSDEDFKQLVATLRIAVPYTGLIMTARETSEVRDAVIEYGVSQIDAGTRLEIGGYHEGKKEVQELNREQFQIGDSRELDSVIQWLLNRGFIPSFCTSCYRLGRTGEHFMEYAIPGFIGRFCTPNAMLTLAEYLEDYSSAETKEEGYKLIEEELLLIKDSKKKEDLATKLLMIKNGKRDMLY
;
A
#
# COMPACT_ATOMS: atom_id res chain seq x y z
N SER A 1 0.37 10.16 -19.21
CA SER A 1 1.58 10.40 -18.40
C SER A 1 2.50 11.41 -19.09
N ILE A 2 2.95 11.10 -20.31
CA ILE A 2 3.85 11.95 -21.13
C ILE A 2 3.36 13.39 -21.27
N TYR A 3 2.08 13.62 -21.60
CA TYR A 3 1.54 14.99 -21.70
C TYR A 3 1.74 15.84 -20.44
N LEU A 4 1.51 15.27 -19.24
CA LEU A 4 1.66 16.03 -18.00
C LEU A 4 3.14 16.30 -17.70
N GLN A 5 3.99 15.31 -17.95
CA GLN A 5 5.43 15.45 -17.82
C GLN A 5 5.99 16.52 -18.78
N ASP A 6 5.57 16.52 -20.04
CA ASP A 6 6.02 17.47 -21.06
C ASP A 6 5.51 18.88 -20.78
N LYS A 7 4.26 19.02 -20.32
CA LYS A 7 3.63 20.33 -20.14
C LYS A 7 3.88 20.96 -18.77
N TYR A 8 4.05 20.14 -17.74
CA TYR A 8 4.11 20.58 -16.33
C TYR A 8 5.32 20.02 -15.58
N GLY A 9 6.28 19.38 -16.28
CA GLY A 9 7.52 18.86 -15.70
C GLY A 9 7.37 17.58 -14.87
N VAL A 10 6.13 17.16 -14.57
CA VAL A 10 5.86 15.97 -13.75
C VAL A 10 4.64 15.19 -14.23
N GLY A 11 4.75 13.86 -14.20
CA GLY A 11 3.65 12.93 -14.46
C GLY A 11 2.71 12.75 -13.26
N PRO A 12 1.68 11.90 -13.38
CA PRO A 12 0.82 11.56 -12.24
C PRO A 12 1.61 10.83 -11.16
N HIS A 13 1.34 11.17 -9.90
CA HIS A 13 1.93 10.48 -8.75
C HIS A 13 1.39 9.06 -8.59
N THR A 14 0.09 8.89 -8.83
CA THR A 14 -0.58 7.59 -8.81
C THR A 14 -1.56 7.43 -9.96
N ILE A 15 -1.83 6.18 -10.33
CA ILE A 15 -2.94 5.78 -11.20
C ILE A 15 -3.76 4.74 -10.43
N SER A 16 -5.06 4.97 -10.35
CA SER A 16 -6.04 3.99 -9.87
C SER A 16 -6.79 3.42 -11.07
N PHE A 17 -7.11 2.13 -11.01
CA PHE A 17 -7.79 1.41 -12.09
C PHE A 17 -8.96 0.58 -11.53
N PRO A 18 -9.95 1.21 -10.85
CA PRO A 18 -11.06 0.48 -10.26
C PRO A 18 -11.94 -0.16 -11.35
N ARG A 19 -12.18 -1.48 -11.26
CA ARG A 19 -13.25 -2.10 -12.06
C ARG A 19 -14.62 -1.69 -11.54
N ILE A 20 -15.60 -1.68 -12.45
CA ILE A 20 -17.00 -1.48 -12.09
C ILE A 20 -17.42 -2.68 -11.22
N LYS A 21 -18.13 -2.40 -10.13
CA LYS A 21 -18.62 -3.40 -9.18
C LYS A 21 -20.13 -3.21 -8.98
N PRO A 22 -20.85 -4.27 -8.60
CA PRO A 22 -22.28 -4.16 -8.28
C PRO A 22 -22.51 -3.10 -7.20
N ALA A 23 -23.64 -2.41 -7.29
CA ALA A 23 -24.13 -1.50 -6.27
C ALA A 23 -25.61 -1.83 -6.00
N TYR A 24 -26.15 -1.33 -4.89
CA TYR A 24 -27.56 -1.57 -4.55
C TYR A 24 -28.49 -1.09 -5.67
N ASP A 25 -29.44 -1.96 -6.04
CA ASP A 25 -30.43 -1.74 -7.10
C ASP A 25 -29.84 -1.47 -8.51
N MET A 26 -28.58 -1.84 -8.73
CA MET A 26 -27.93 -1.75 -10.04
C MET A 26 -27.93 -3.10 -10.75
N LYS A 27 -28.55 -3.17 -11.94
CA LYS A 27 -28.36 -4.28 -12.87
C LYS A 27 -27.07 -4.06 -13.65
N LEU A 28 -26.11 -4.96 -13.48
CA LEU A 28 -24.88 -4.97 -14.26
C LEU A 28 -25.13 -5.65 -15.60
N ASP A 29 -25.11 -4.86 -16.66
CA ASP A 29 -24.93 -5.32 -18.04
C ASP A 29 -23.76 -4.53 -18.61
N LEU A 30 -22.57 -5.14 -18.58
CA LEU A 30 -21.31 -4.49 -18.93
C LEU A 30 -20.78 -5.07 -20.25
N PRO A 31 -21.09 -4.45 -21.41
CA PRO A 31 -20.61 -4.95 -22.70
C PRO A 31 -19.09 -4.91 -22.85
N TYR A 32 -18.39 -4.21 -21.96
CA TYR A 32 -16.93 -4.08 -21.91
C TYR A 32 -16.40 -4.47 -20.52
N GLU A 33 -16.96 -5.50 -19.91
CA GLU A 33 -16.43 -6.05 -18.66
C GLU A 33 -14.97 -6.50 -18.84
N VAL A 34 -14.11 -6.08 -17.92
CA VAL A 34 -12.69 -6.42 -17.94
C VAL A 34 -12.49 -7.71 -17.16
N SER A 35 -12.08 -8.76 -17.85
CA SER A 35 -11.77 -10.05 -17.24
C SER A 35 -10.61 -9.94 -16.25
N ASP A 36 -10.48 -10.89 -15.33
CA ASP A 36 -9.34 -10.93 -14.40
C ASP A 36 -8.00 -11.01 -15.13
N GLU A 37 -7.95 -11.67 -16.28
CA GLU A 37 -6.74 -11.84 -17.06
C GLU A 37 -6.34 -10.55 -17.78
N ASP A 38 -7.31 -9.87 -18.40
CA ASP A 38 -7.09 -8.54 -19.01
C ASP A 38 -6.70 -7.52 -17.94
N PHE A 39 -7.28 -7.61 -16.74
CA PHE A 39 -6.95 -6.74 -15.62
C PHE A 39 -5.50 -6.93 -15.15
N LYS A 40 -5.05 -8.18 -14.98
CA LYS A 40 -3.65 -8.49 -14.67
C LYS A 40 -2.70 -7.97 -15.74
N GLN A 41 -3.04 -8.17 -17.02
CA GLN A 41 -2.25 -7.67 -18.14
C GLN A 41 -2.18 -6.14 -18.15
N LEU A 42 -3.28 -5.45 -17.85
CA LEU A 42 -3.33 -4.00 -17.71
C LEU A 42 -2.35 -3.53 -16.62
N VAL A 43 -2.36 -4.15 -15.43
CA VAL A 43 -1.46 -3.76 -14.32
C VAL A 43 0.00 -3.93 -14.72
N ALA A 44 0.36 -5.08 -15.29
CA ALA A 44 1.73 -5.34 -15.74
C ALA A 44 2.17 -4.33 -16.83
N THR A 45 1.28 -4.03 -17.78
CA THR A 45 1.53 -3.06 -18.83
C THR A 45 1.75 -1.66 -18.27
N LEU A 46 0.91 -1.23 -17.31
CA LEU A 46 1.04 0.06 -16.63
C LEU A 46 2.36 0.16 -15.88
N ARG A 47 2.76 -0.88 -15.13
CA ARG A 47 4.03 -0.87 -14.38
C ARG A 47 5.22 -0.71 -15.31
N ILE A 48 5.21 -1.33 -16.49
CA ILE A 48 6.29 -1.17 -17.49
C ILE A 48 6.24 0.23 -18.13
N ALA A 49 5.05 0.74 -18.45
CA ALA A 49 4.90 2.01 -19.16
C ALA A 49 5.19 3.24 -18.28
N VAL A 50 4.89 3.17 -16.97
CA VAL A 50 5.07 4.28 -16.02
C VAL A 50 5.73 3.81 -14.71
N PRO A 51 7.02 3.41 -14.77
CA PRO A 51 7.68 2.68 -13.67
C PRO A 51 7.79 3.44 -12.34
N TYR A 52 7.71 4.77 -12.37
CA TYR A 52 7.81 5.63 -11.17
C TYR A 52 6.46 6.13 -10.66
N THR A 53 5.38 5.89 -11.40
CA THR A 53 4.02 6.19 -10.96
C THR A 53 3.54 5.07 -10.03
N GLY A 54 2.94 5.45 -8.91
CA GLY A 54 2.29 4.50 -8.01
C GLY A 54 1.05 3.90 -8.64
N LEU A 55 0.80 2.62 -8.39
CA LEU A 55 -0.38 1.91 -8.86
C LEU A 55 -1.25 1.56 -7.65
N ILE A 56 -2.49 2.05 -7.64
CA ILE A 56 -3.45 1.85 -6.56
C ILE A 56 -4.44 0.77 -6.96
N MET A 57 -4.46 -0.31 -6.18
CA MET A 57 -5.51 -1.33 -6.22
C MET A 57 -6.37 -1.21 -4.96
N THR A 58 -7.69 -1.32 -5.10
CA THR A 58 -8.61 -1.19 -3.97
C THR A 58 -9.30 -2.51 -3.64
N ALA A 59 -10.02 -2.55 -2.52
CA ALA A 59 -10.81 -3.65 -2.01
C ALA A 59 -12.05 -3.94 -2.88
N ARG A 60 -12.16 -3.29 -4.04
CA ARG A 60 -13.05 -3.73 -5.13
C ARG A 60 -12.67 -5.11 -5.63
N GLU A 61 -11.38 -5.43 -5.64
CA GLU A 61 -10.88 -6.70 -6.13
C GLU A 61 -10.87 -7.77 -5.06
N THR A 62 -11.09 -9.02 -5.48
CA THR A 62 -11.08 -10.16 -4.56
C THR A 62 -9.67 -10.48 -4.09
N SER A 63 -9.54 -11.22 -2.99
CA SER A 63 -8.24 -11.69 -2.49
C SER A 63 -7.39 -12.35 -3.58
N GLU A 64 -8.00 -13.15 -4.46
CA GLU A 64 -7.30 -13.92 -5.49
C GLU A 64 -6.74 -13.01 -6.59
N VAL A 65 -7.49 -11.98 -7.00
CA VAL A 65 -7.01 -10.98 -7.96
C VAL A 65 -5.90 -10.15 -7.33
N ARG A 66 -6.09 -9.72 -6.07
CA ARG A 66 -5.10 -8.97 -5.30
C ARG A 66 -3.80 -9.74 -5.15
N ASP A 67 -3.89 -11.05 -4.93
CA ASP A 67 -2.75 -11.98 -4.84
C ASP A 67 -1.90 -12.02 -6.10
N ALA A 68 -2.52 -11.92 -7.26
CA ALA A 68 -1.82 -11.92 -8.53
C ALA A 68 -1.17 -10.56 -8.82
N VAL A 69 -1.94 -9.48 -8.70
CA VAL A 69 -1.47 -8.17 -9.20
C VAL A 69 -0.52 -7.43 -8.26
N ILE A 70 -0.46 -7.81 -6.97
CA ILE A 70 0.55 -7.29 -6.04
C ILE A 70 1.98 -7.55 -6.58
N GLU A 71 2.19 -8.71 -7.21
CA GLU A 71 3.46 -9.11 -7.84
C GLU A 71 3.75 -8.34 -9.14
N TYR A 72 2.71 -7.81 -9.80
CA TYR A 72 2.83 -7.11 -11.09
C TYR A 72 3.10 -5.61 -10.94
N GLY A 73 3.27 -5.15 -9.70
CA GLY A 73 3.73 -3.80 -9.40
C GLY A 73 2.65 -2.87 -8.87
N VAL A 74 1.58 -3.37 -8.25
CA VAL A 74 0.78 -2.52 -7.36
C VAL A 74 1.70 -1.99 -6.25
N SER A 75 1.57 -0.70 -5.92
CA SER A 75 2.39 -0.07 -4.87
C SER A 75 1.57 0.48 -3.71
N GLN A 76 0.26 0.53 -3.83
CA GLN A 76 -0.65 1.01 -2.80
C GLN A 76 -1.93 0.18 -2.82
N ILE A 77 -2.39 -0.20 -1.63
CA ILE A 77 -3.63 -0.92 -1.42
C ILE A 77 -4.38 -0.35 -0.22
N ASP A 78 -5.70 -0.48 -0.23
CA ASP A 78 -6.52 -0.32 0.96
C ASP A 78 -6.62 -1.63 1.75
N ALA A 79 -7.03 -1.55 3.01
CA ALA A 79 -7.17 -2.69 3.91
C ALA A 79 -8.16 -2.35 5.02
N GLY A 80 -8.96 -3.32 5.47
CA GLY A 80 -10.02 -3.05 6.46
C GLY A 80 -11.07 -2.05 5.94
N THR A 81 -11.36 -2.08 4.64
CA THR A 81 -12.25 -1.13 3.98
C THR A 81 -13.70 -1.31 4.45
N ARG A 82 -14.30 -0.23 4.96
CA ARG A 82 -15.73 -0.15 5.26
C ARG A 82 -16.34 1.00 4.47
N LEU A 83 -17.30 0.69 3.60
CA LEU A 83 -17.95 1.64 2.70
C LEU A 83 -19.30 2.14 3.21
N GLU A 84 -19.85 1.48 4.23
CA GLU A 84 -21.10 1.91 4.85
C GLU A 84 -20.95 3.32 5.47
N ILE A 85 -21.95 4.18 5.26
CA ILE A 85 -22.03 5.45 5.99
C ILE A 85 -22.12 5.15 7.49
N GLY A 86 -21.09 5.54 8.25
CA GLY A 86 -20.97 5.23 9.69
C GLY A 86 -20.39 3.84 10.01
N GLY A 87 -19.95 3.07 9.00
CA GLY A 87 -19.53 1.67 9.15
C GLY A 87 -18.34 1.44 10.08
N TYR A 88 -17.53 2.46 10.35
CA TYR A 88 -16.42 2.39 11.31
C TYR A 88 -16.86 2.66 12.78
N HIS A 89 -18.07 3.18 13.02
CA HIS A 89 -18.59 3.55 14.34
C HIS A 89 -19.66 2.58 14.88
N GLU A 90 -20.51 2.00 14.01
CA GLU A 90 -21.70 1.22 14.42
C GLU A 90 -21.42 -0.21 14.93
N GLY A 91 -20.19 -0.49 15.38
CA GLY A 91 -19.75 -1.82 15.78
C GLY A 91 -19.43 -2.71 14.57
N LYS A 92 -18.43 -3.60 14.71
CA LYS A 92 -17.99 -4.49 13.62
C LYS A 92 -19.09 -5.48 13.27
N LYS A 93 -19.97 -5.14 12.32
CA LYS A 93 -20.79 -6.14 11.64
C LYS A 93 -19.86 -7.02 10.81
N GLU A 94 -20.01 -8.34 10.91
CA GLU A 94 -19.22 -9.31 10.14
C GLU A 94 -19.44 -9.15 8.63
N VAL A 95 -20.62 -8.65 8.22
CA VAL A 95 -21.00 -8.43 6.83
C VAL A 95 -21.50 -7.01 6.66
N GLN A 96 -21.00 -6.31 5.64
CA GLN A 96 -21.50 -4.98 5.26
C GLN A 96 -22.81 -5.11 4.46
N GLU A 97 -23.73 -4.18 4.69
CA GLU A 97 -25.02 -4.14 4.01
C GLU A 97 -24.89 -3.33 2.70
N LEU A 98 -24.97 -4.02 1.55
CA LEU A 98 -24.76 -3.40 0.23
C LEU A 98 -25.65 -2.17 -0.04
N ASN A 99 -26.83 -2.08 0.56
CA ASN A 99 -27.74 -0.92 0.46
C ASN A 99 -27.22 0.34 1.18
N ARG A 100 -26.17 0.22 1.99
CA ARG A 100 -25.49 1.31 2.69
C ARG A 100 -24.08 1.58 2.15
N GLU A 101 -23.56 0.71 1.27
CA GLU A 101 -22.25 0.83 0.65
C GLU A 101 -22.30 1.60 -0.68
N GLN A 102 -21.16 2.16 -1.09
CA GLN A 102 -21.03 2.75 -2.43
C GLN A 102 -21.02 1.69 -3.55
N PHE A 103 -20.43 0.53 -3.27
CA PHE A 103 -20.30 -0.61 -4.18
C PHE A 103 -19.94 -1.86 -3.36
N GLN A 104 -20.18 -3.04 -3.92
CA GLN A 104 -19.79 -4.29 -3.30
C GLN A 104 -18.26 -4.43 -3.24
N ILE A 105 -17.74 -4.65 -2.02
CA ILE A 105 -16.32 -4.96 -1.83
C ILE A 105 -16.01 -6.41 -2.24
N GLY A 106 -14.83 -6.61 -2.83
CA GLY A 106 -14.27 -7.92 -3.16
C GLY A 106 -13.39 -8.49 -2.07
N ASP A 107 -12.83 -7.66 -1.17
CA ASP A 107 -11.97 -8.11 -0.08
C ASP A 107 -12.33 -7.40 1.23
N SER A 108 -12.89 -8.17 2.16
CA SER A 108 -13.36 -7.71 3.47
C SER A 108 -12.38 -8.02 4.60
N ARG A 109 -11.14 -8.44 4.30
CA ARG A 109 -10.14 -8.76 5.32
C ARG A 109 -9.86 -7.54 6.19
N GLU A 110 -9.79 -7.78 7.50
CA GLU A 110 -9.39 -6.77 8.46
C GLU A 110 -7.92 -6.37 8.24
N LEU A 111 -7.55 -5.18 8.72
CA LEU A 111 -6.21 -4.63 8.48
C LEU A 111 -5.10 -5.59 8.91
N ASP A 112 -5.17 -6.16 10.12
CA ASP A 112 -4.14 -7.08 10.63
C ASP A 112 -3.97 -8.32 9.75
N SER A 113 -5.06 -8.87 9.21
CA SER A 113 -5.02 -10.01 8.28
C SER A 113 -4.39 -9.65 6.94
N VAL A 114 -4.60 -8.41 6.44
CA VAL A 114 -3.94 -7.93 5.22
C VAL A 114 -2.44 -7.70 5.48
N ILE A 115 -2.06 -7.17 6.65
CA ILE A 115 -0.66 -7.02 7.05
C ILE A 115 0.02 -8.38 7.13
N GLN A 116 -0.58 -9.35 7.81
CA GLN A 116 -0.06 -10.71 7.92
C GLN A 116 0.08 -11.39 6.54
N TRP A 117 -0.91 -11.19 5.67
CA TRP A 117 -0.86 -11.67 4.29
C TRP A 117 0.35 -11.12 3.51
N LEU A 118 0.64 -9.82 3.65
CA LEU A 118 1.80 -9.20 3.02
C LEU A 118 3.13 -9.73 3.59
N LEU A 119 3.23 -9.83 4.92
CA LEU A 119 4.43 -10.30 5.62
C LEU A 119 4.78 -11.74 5.20
N ASN A 120 3.78 -12.63 5.14
CA ASN A 120 3.96 -14.02 4.72
C ASN A 120 4.40 -14.19 3.27
N ARG A 121 4.26 -13.14 2.45
CA ARG A 121 4.73 -13.10 1.07
C ARG A 121 6.04 -12.31 0.90
N GLY A 122 6.64 -11.85 2.00
CA GLY A 122 7.90 -11.11 1.98
C GLY A 122 7.77 -9.65 1.57
N PHE A 123 6.55 -9.09 1.53
CA PHE A 123 6.35 -7.66 1.33
C PHE A 123 6.50 -6.91 2.66
N ILE A 124 6.98 -5.67 2.61
CA ILE A 124 7.05 -4.78 3.78
C ILE A 124 5.86 -3.81 3.73
N PRO A 125 4.82 -3.99 4.56
CA PRO A 125 3.74 -3.02 4.67
C PRO A 125 4.27 -1.68 5.16
N SER A 126 3.68 -0.58 4.69
CA SER A 126 4.11 0.76 5.08
C SER A 126 2.94 1.72 5.21
N PHE A 127 3.01 2.57 6.23
CA PHE A 127 2.11 3.70 6.48
C PHE A 127 2.85 5.04 6.31
N CYS A 128 3.92 5.05 5.52
CA CYS A 128 4.84 6.18 5.36
C CYS A 128 4.15 7.42 4.79
N THR A 129 4.41 8.57 5.41
CA THR A 129 4.03 9.89 4.90
C THR A 129 5.22 10.86 4.80
N SER A 130 6.46 10.34 4.88
CA SER A 130 7.70 11.14 4.98
C SER A 130 7.91 12.08 3.80
N CYS A 131 7.62 11.64 2.57
CA CYS A 131 7.81 12.47 1.38
C CYS A 131 6.99 13.78 1.45
N TYR A 132 5.75 13.70 1.92
CA TYR A 132 4.90 14.88 2.11
C TYR A 132 5.50 15.82 3.16
N ARG A 133 5.88 15.28 4.32
CA ARG A 133 6.42 16.06 5.46
C ARG A 133 7.76 16.72 5.16
N LEU A 134 8.57 16.10 4.30
CA LEU A 134 9.88 16.59 3.90
C LEU A 134 9.84 17.40 2.60
N GLY A 135 8.66 17.72 2.07
CA GLY A 135 8.50 18.53 0.86
C GLY A 135 8.99 17.85 -0.42
N ARG A 136 9.12 16.51 -0.42
CA ARG A 136 9.45 15.70 -1.61
C ARG A 136 8.17 15.47 -2.42
N THR A 137 7.72 16.50 -3.12
CA THR A 137 6.51 16.50 -3.95
C THR A 137 6.85 16.88 -5.40
N GLY A 138 6.00 16.51 -6.35
CA GLY A 138 6.17 16.87 -7.76
C GLY A 138 7.52 16.42 -8.34
N GLU A 139 8.24 17.35 -8.97
CA GLU A 139 9.54 17.11 -9.59
C GLU A 139 10.59 16.64 -8.58
N HIS A 140 10.61 17.21 -7.37
CA HIS A 140 11.56 16.79 -6.33
C HIS A 140 11.41 15.32 -5.96
N PHE A 141 10.19 14.78 -5.95
CA PHE A 141 10.00 13.35 -5.75
C PHE A 141 10.63 12.53 -6.89
N MET A 142 10.40 12.97 -8.14
CA MET A 142 10.91 12.29 -9.33
C MET A 142 12.44 12.31 -9.41
N GLU A 143 13.10 13.37 -8.93
CA GLU A 143 14.58 13.44 -8.83
C GLU A 143 15.17 12.31 -7.98
N TYR A 144 14.46 11.84 -6.95
CA TYR A 144 14.88 10.68 -6.16
C TYR A 144 14.37 9.36 -6.74
N ALA A 145 13.16 9.34 -7.29
CA ALA A 145 12.52 8.12 -7.79
C ALA A 145 13.18 7.61 -9.06
N ILE A 146 13.41 8.47 -10.05
CA ILE A 146 13.94 8.08 -11.37
C ILE A 146 15.32 7.41 -11.28
N PRO A 147 16.30 7.98 -10.55
CA PRO A 147 17.61 7.35 -10.38
C PRO A 147 17.61 6.15 -9.43
N GLY A 148 16.48 5.79 -8.81
CA GLY A 148 16.37 4.70 -7.84
C GLY A 148 16.86 5.06 -6.43
N PHE A 149 17.18 6.33 -6.16
CA PHE A 149 17.59 6.77 -4.82
C PHE A 149 16.47 6.74 -3.80
N ILE A 150 15.21 6.76 -4.24
CA ILE A 150 14.05 6.75 -3.35
C ILE A 150 14.02 5.51 -2.45
N GLY A 151 14.54 4.36 -2.90
CA GLY A 151 14.67 3.14 -2.07
C GLY A 151 15.52 3.34 -0.82
N ARG A 152 16.46 4.31 -0.84
CA ARG A 152 17.25 4.68 0.35
C ARG A 152 16.38 5.33 1.43
N PHE A 153 15.21 5.85 1.11
CA PHE A 153 14.32 6.49 2.07
C PHE A 153 13.08 5.64 2.32
N CYS A 154 12.49 5.06 1.27
CA CYS A 154 11.27 4.26 1.37
C CYS A 154 11.44 3.03 2.24
N THR A 155 12.47 2.20 2.05
CA THR A 155 12.62 0.96 2.83
C THR A 155 12.83 1.23 4.32
N PRO A 156 13.73 2.16 4.74
CA PRO A 156 13.82 2.56 6.16
C PRO A 156 12.51 3.10 6.72
N ASN A 157 11.82 3.99 6.00
CA ASN A 157 10.53 4.53 6.45
C ASN A 157 9.44 3.43 6.53
N ALA A 158 9.46 2.45 5.64
CA ALA A 158 8.57 1.31 5.68
C ALA A 158 8.78 0.49 6.96
N MET A 159 10.02 0.16 7.31
CA MET A 159 10.34 -0.52 8.57
C MET A 159 9.93 0.28 9.81
N LEU A 160 10.15 1.60 9.83
CA LEU A 160 9.74 2.45 10.95
C LEU A 160 8.22 2.46 11.13
N THR A 161 7.48 2.75 10.05
CA THR A 161 6.01 2.79 10.10
C THR A 161 5.37 1.42 10.35
N LEU A 162 6.00 0.34 9.88
CA LEU A 162 5.60 -1.01 10.24
C LEU A 162 5.81 -1.25 11.73
N ALA A 163 6.98 -0.92 12.29
CA ALA A 163 7.25 -1.09 13.71
C ALA A 163 6.25 -0.33 14.60
N GLU A 164 5.82 0.88 14.19
CA GLU A 164 4.76 1.61 14.90
C GLU A 164 3.44 0.84 14.90
N TYR A 165 3.04 0.31 13.75
CA TYR A 165 1.85 -0.53 13.64
C TYR A 165 1.94 -1.79 14.53
N LEU A 166 3.11 -2.45 14.55
CA LEU A 166 3.36 -3.64 15.36
C LEU A 166 3.32 -3.36 16.87
N GLU A 167 3.67 -2.14 17.29
CA GLU A 167 3.59 -1.74 18.69
C GLU A 167 2.18 -1.31 19.11
N ASP A 168 1.44 -0.65 18.21
CA ASP A 168 0.18 0.02 18.57
C ASP A 168 -1.08 -0.80 18.28
N TYR A 169 -1.07 -1.65 17.25
CA TYR A 169 -2.32 -2.17 16.68
C TYR A 169 -2.32 -3.66 16.34
N SER A 170 -1.15 -4.27 16.13
CA SER A 170 -1.09 -5.63 15.58
C SER A 170 -1.45 -6.71 16.60
N SER A 171 -1.85 -7.88 16.11
CA SER A 171 -1.85 -9.09 16.92
C SER A 171 -0.42 -9.52 17.31
N ALA A 172 -0.31 -10.44 18.28
CA ALA A 172 0.99 -10.98 18.71
C ALA A 172 1.70 -11.76 17.58
N GLU A 173 0.95 -12.47 16.76
CA GLU A 173 1.45 -13.23 15.61
C GLU A 173 2.02 -12.30 14.54
N THR A 174 1.23 -11.30 14.11
CA THR A 174 1.68 -10.27 13.16
C THR A 174 2.91 -9.51 13.68
N LYS A 175 2.98 -9.27 15.01
CA LYS A 175 4.13 -8.62 15.65
C LYS A 175 5.40 -9.44 15.51
N GLU A 176 5.33 -10.74 15.75
CA GLU A 176 6.48 -11.64 15.62
C GLU A 176 6.96 -11.71 14.16
N GLU A 177 6.05 -11.97 13.22
CA GLU A 177 6.37 -12.03 11.78
C GLU A 177 6.95 -10.72 11.27
N GLY A 178 6.36 -9.59 11.68
CA GLY A 178 6.77 -8.27 11.23
C GLY A 178 8.16 -7.89 11.74
N TYR A 179 8.49 -8.20 13.00
CA TYR A 179 9.84 -7.95 13.51
C TYR A 179 10.88 -8.87 12.90
N LYS A 180 10.53 -10.13 12.62
CA LYS A 180 11.40 -11.03 11.88
C LYS A 180 11.78 -10.46 10.51
N LEU A 181 10.80 -9.98 9.74
CA LEU A 181 11.05 -9.32 8.46
C LEU A 181 11.93 -8.07 8.60
N ILE A 182 11.67 -7.23 9.60
CA ILE A 182 12.49 -6.02 9.87
C ILE A 182 13.95 -6.40 10.17
N GLU A 183 14.17 -7.46 10.95
CA GLU A 183 15.52 -7.95 11.26
C GLU A 183 16.24 -8.46 10.01
N GLU A 184 15.56 -9.21 9.15
CA GLU A 184 16.08 -9.67 7.86
C GLU A 184 16.45 -8.49 6.95
N GLU A 185 15.59 -7.48 6.83
CA GLU A 185 15.83 -6.27 6.04
C GLU A 185 16.99 -5.41 6.58
N LEU A 186 17.14 -5.32 7.91
CA LEU A 186 18.28 -4.66 8.54
C LEU A 186 19.61 -5.34 8.19
N LEU A 187 19.62 -6.66 7.99
CA LEU A 187 20.82 -7.40 7.58
C LEU A 187 21.25 -7.05 6.15
N LEU A 188 20.31 -6.68 5.27
CA LEU A 188 20.60 -6.31 3.87
C LEU A 188 21.23 -4.92 3.72
N ILE A 189 21.13 -4.06 4.74
CA ILE A 189 21.73 -2.72 4.72
C ILE A 189 23.26 -2.81 4.86
N LYS A 190 23.98 -2.48 3.78
CA LYS A 190 25.46 -2.48 3.73
C LYS A 190 26.11 -1.30 4.46
N ASP A 191 25.43 -0.16 4.52
CA ASP A 191 25.94 1.04 5.21
C ASP A 191 25.77 0.89 6.72
N SER A 192 26.88 0.67 7.43
CA SER A 192 26.89 0.42 8.87
C SER A 192 26.32 1.58 9.68
N LYS A 193 26.63 2.82 9.31
CA LYS A 193 26.14 4.01 10.01
C LYS A 193 24.63 4.14 9.84
N LYS A 194 24.12 3.91 8.63
CA LYS A 194 22.69 3.95 8.37
C LYS A 194 21.95 2.81 9.07
N LYS A 195 22.54 1.62 9.10
CA LYS A 195 22.00 0.46 9.82
C LYS A 195 21.89 0.74 11.32
N GLU A 196 22.92 1.32 11.93
CA GLU A 196 22.94 1.70 13.34
C GLU A 196 21.92 2.80 13.68
N ASP A 197 21.82 3.83 12.83
CA ASP A 197 20.81 4.89 12.97
C ASP A 197 19.39 4.29 12.90
N LEU A 198 19.12 3.43 11.92
CA LEU A 198 17.80 2.79 11.78
C LEU A 198 17.48 1.88 12.96
N ALA A 199 18.43 1.07 13.42
CA ALA A 199 18.27 0.22 14.60
C ALA A 199 17.97 1.06 15.85
N THR A 200 18.61 2.21 15.99
CA THR A 200 18.36 3.14 17.10
C THR A 200 16.94 3.71 17.03
N LYS A 201 16.48 4.15 15.85
CA LYS A 201 15.10 4.65 15.67
C LYS A 201 14.06 3.56 15.94
N LEU A 202 14.30 2.32 15.50
CA LEU A 202 13.42 1.18 15.79
C LEU A 202 13.33 0.90 17.30
N LEU A 203 14.46 0.98 18.02
CA LEU A 203 14.45 0.86 19.48
C LEU A 203 13.68 2.01 20.15
N MET A 204 13.81 3.23 19.65
CA MET A 204 13.01 4.37 20.13
C MET A 204 11.51 4.12 19.94
N ILE A 205 11.10 3.51 18.82
CA ILE A 205 9.69 3.15 18.55
C ILE A 205 9.20 2.09 19.54
N LYS A 206 9.99 1.03 19.79
CA LYS A 206 9.70 0.04 20.85
C LYS A 206 9.54 0.68 22.23
N ASN A 207 10.22 1.80 22.48
CA ASN A 207 10.12 2.57 23.72
C ASN A 207 9.08 3.71 23.67
N GLY A 208 8.16 3.69 22.72
CA GLY A 208 7.00 4.59 22.66
C GLY A 208 7.21 5.89 21.87
N LYS A 209 8.34 6.09 21.19
CA LYS A 209 8.48 7.19 20.21
C LYS A 209 7.70 6.87 18.94
N ARG A 210 7.18 7.89 18.29
CA ARG A 210 6.43 7.76 17.02
C ARG A 210 6.91 8.83 16.05
N ASP A 211 6.56 8.65 14.79
CA ASP A 211 6.76 9.58 13.69
C ASP A 211 8.24 9.85 13.36
N MET A 212 9.02 8.77 13.34
CA MET A 212 10.44 8.81 12.97
C MET A 212 10.58 8.70 11.45
N LEU A 213 11.36 9.58 10.82
CA LEU A 213 11.41 9.72 9.36
C LEU A 213 12.84 9.69 8.80
N TYR A 214 12.93 9.40 7.50
CA TYR A 214 14.09 9.55 6.60
C TYR A 214 13.74 10.35 5.35
#